data_AF-A0A8T3ZDL4-F1
#
_entry.id   AF-A0A8T3ZDL4-F1
#
_cell.length_a   1.000
_cell.length_b   1.000
_cell.length_c   1.000
_cell.angle_alpha   90.00
_cell.angle_beta   90.00
_cell.angle_gamma   90.00
#
_symmetry.space_group_name_H-M   'P 1'
#
loop_
_entity.id
_entity.type
_entity.pdbx_description
1 polymer ?
#
loop_
_entity_poly.entity_id
_entity_poly.type
_entity_poly.pdbx_seq_one_letter_code
_entity_poly.pdbx_strand_id
1 'polypeptide(L)'
;MRSPVLPKIVGWILLAGLILLDAFLDVIFAQGRGLENFLWKPIASFLGVTNPLLLTLLVLLIFFVCVKVSAFLTEKFDHTPKAEELVLTIFILVYGIFDVWLISVYLFDFRVITNHFQLIPLLIIIGIVYGWWAENILRKKK
;
A
#
# COMPACT_ATOMS: atom_id res chain seq x y z
N MET A 1 -13.79 8.27 -21.87
CA MET A 1 -12.87 8.39 -20.73
C MET A 1 -12.40 7.01 -20.30
N ARG A 2 -11.08 6.81 -20.11
CA ARG A 2 -10.52 5.56 -19.55
C ARG A 2 -11.08 5.31 -18.13
N SER A 3 -11.04 4.06 -17.66
CA SER A 3 -11.50 3.68 -16.31
C SER A 3 -10.71 4.47 -15.24
N PRO A 4 -11.35 4.99 -14.17
CA PRO A 4 -10.64 5.68 -13.09
C PRO A 4 -9.94 4.72 -12.12
N VAL A 5 -9.94 3.41 -12.41
CA VAL A 5 -9.32 2.37 -11.59
C VAL A 5 -8.54 1.43 -12.48
N LEU A 6 -7.45 0.89 -11.94
CA LEU A 6 -6.61 -0.07 -12.63
C LEU A 6 -7.35 -1.40 -12.83
N PRO A 7 -7.04 -2.15 -13.91
CA PRO A 7 -7.52 -3.52 -14.04
C PRO A 7 -7.04 -4.37 -12.86
N LYS A 8 -7.91 -5.25 -12.35
CA LYS A 8 -7.64 -6.11 -11.18
C LYS A 8 -6.28 -6.82 -11.24
N ILE A 9 -5.97 -7.46 -12.36
CA ILE A 9 -4.70 -8.19 -12.55
C ILE A 9 -3.50 -7.25 -12.43
N VAL A 10 -3.56 -6.10 -13.11
CA VAL A 10 -2.50 -5.08 -13.06
C VAL A 10 -2.36 -4.53 -11.65
N GLY A 11 -3.47 -4.30 -10.94
CA GLY A 11 -3.47 -3.84 -9.57
C GLY A 11 -2.73 -4.80 -8.63
N TRP A 12 -3.03 -6.10 -8.70
CA TRP A 12 -2.34 -7.10 -7.89
C TRP A 12 -0.85 -7.22 -8.22
N ILE A 13 -0.48 -7.16 -9.51
CA ILE A 13 0.93 -7.21 -9.92
C ILE A 13 1.69 -6.00 -9.37
N LEU A 14 1.12 -4.80 -9.50
CA LEU A 14 1.75 -3.58 -8.99
C LEU A 14 1.85 -3.58 -7.47
N LEU A 15 0.79 -3.99 -6.76
CA LEU A 15 0.82 -4.08 -5.30
C LEU A 15 1.88 -5.08 -4.83
N ALA A 16 2.00 -6.23 -5.50
CA ALA A 16 3.04 -7.20 -5.19
C ALA A 16 4.45 -6.64 -5.45
N GLY A 17 4.62 -5.92 -6.55
CA GLY A 17 5.87 -5.22 -6.87
C GLY A 17 6.25 -4.18 -5.82
N LEU A 18 5.29 -3.38 -5.36
CA LEU A 18 5.50 -2.35 -4.33
C LEU A 18 5.86 -2.96 -2.97
N ILE A 19 5.16 -4.01 -2.54
CA ILE A 19 5.48 -4.68 -1.26
C ILE A 19 6.87 -5.34 -1.31
N LEU A 20 7.23 -5.93 -2.45
CA LEU A 20 8.58 -6.47 -2.64
C LEU A 20 9.64 -5.36 -2.66
N LEU A 21 9.34 -4.24 -3.32
CA LEU A 21 10.22 -3.07 -3.34
C LEU A 21 10.45 -2.55 -1.93
N ASP A 22 9.39 -2.33 -1.15
CA ASP A 22 9.47 -1.88 0.24
C ASP A 22 10.37 -2.80 1.09
N ALA A 23 10.15 -4.12 1.02
CA ALA A 23 10.99 -5.09 1.72
C ALA A 23 12.46 -5.06 1.26
N PHE A 24 12.71 -4.80 -0.03
CA PHE A 24 14.05 -4.64 -0.58
C PHE A 24 14.71 -3.34 -0.11
N LEU A 25 13.97 -2.23 -0.08
CA LEU A 25 14.43 -0.94 0.43
C LEU A 25 14.73 -1.00 1.93
N ASP A 26 13.97 -1.75 2.73
CA ASP A 26 14.25 -1.97 4.15
C ASP A 26 15.58 -2.73 4.36
N VAL A 27 15.84 -3.75 3.54
CA VAL A 27 17.12 -4.48 3.58
C VAL A 27 18.29 -3.56 3.23
N ILE A 28 18.16 -2.73 2.20
CA ILE A 28 19.25 -1.86 1.73
C ILE A 28 19.48 -0.66 2.65
N PHE A 29 18.43 0.07 3.00
CA PHE A 29 18.55 1.35 3.68
C PHE A 29 18.43 1.25 5.20
N ALA A 30 17.65 0.30 5.70
CA ALA A 30 17.43 0.10 7.13
C ALA A 30 18.13 -1.14 7.69
N GLN A 31 18.92 -1.87 6.88
CA GLN A 31 19.62 -3.09 7.27
C GLN A 31 18.70 -4.17 7.88
N GLY A 32 17.42 -4.19 7.47
CA GLY A 32 16.42 -5.12 8.01
C GLY A 32 15.81 -4.71 9.36
N ARG A 33 16.08 -3.50 9.85
CA ARG A 33 15.49 -2.97 11.10
C ARG A 33 13.97 -2.78 11.02
N GLY A 34 13.35 -2.85 9.84
CA GLY A 34 11.89 -2.86 9.71
C GLY A 34 11.24 -3.98 10.54
N LEU A 35 11.96 -5.09 10.77
CA LEU A 35 11.53 -6.20 11.63
C LEU A 35 11.58 -5.90 13.13
N GLU A 36 12.28 -4.85 13.57
CA GLU A 36 12.43 -4.55 14.99
C GLU A 36 11.25 -3.76 15.57
N ASN A 37 10.32 -3.31 14.71
CA ASN A 37 9.13 -2.57 15.12
C ASN A 37 8.15 -3.44 15.92
N PHE A 38 7.35 -2.79 16.77
CA PHE A 38 6.41 -3.43 17.70
C PHE A 38 5.45 -4.45 17.04
N LEU A 39 5.05 -4.18 15.79
CA LEU A 39 4.16 -5.07 15.03
C LEU A 39 4.90 -6.30 14.47
N TRP A 40 6.09 -6.11 13.90
CA TRP A 40 6.80 -7.15 13.13
C TRP A 40 7.71 -8.01 13.99
N LYS A 41 8.32 -7.45 15.03
CA LYS A 41 9.23 -8.16 15.93
C LYS A 41 8.64 -9.44 16.54
N PRO A 42 7.42 -9.45 17.11
CA PRO A 42 6.85 -10.67 17.66
C PRO A 42 6.57 -11.72 16.58
N ILE A 43 6.12 -11.29 15.39
CA ILE A 43 5.82 -12.18 14.25
C ILE A 43 7.10 -12.81 13.71
N ALA A 44 8.13 -11.99 13.49
CA ALA A 44 9.44 -12.42 13.01
C ALA A 44 10.10 -13.41 13.99
N SER A 45 10.04 -13.11 15.29
CA SER A 45 10.56 -14.00 16.34
C SER A 45 9.80 -15.32 16.43
N PHE A 46 8.46 -15.30 16.28
CA PHE A 46 7.64 -16.52 16.31
C PHE A 46 7.93 -17.43 15.11
N LEU A 47 8.15 -16.84 13.94
CA LEU A 47 8.44 -17.57 12.70
C LEU A 47 9.94 -17.89 12.52
N GLY A 48 10.82 -17.40 13.40
CA GLY A 48 12.26 -17.55 13.28
C GLY A 48 12.87 -16.83 12.07
N VAL A 49 12.20 -15.79 11.57
CA VAL A 49 12.62 -15.08 10.36
C VAL A 49 13.47 -13.87 10.72
N THR A 50 14.66 -13.77 10.14
CA THR A 50 15.61 -12.66 10.34
C THR A 50 15.70 -11.72 9.13
N ASN A 51 15.12 -12.09 7.99
CA ASN A 51 15.17 -11.30 6.75
C ASN A 51 13.77 -10.80 6.36
N PRO A 52 13.56 -9.48 6.21
CA PRO A 52 12.26 -8.91 5.81
C PRO A 52 11.70 -9.48 4.51
N LEU A 53 12.56 -9.86 3.56
CA LEU A 53 12.15 -10.44 2.27
C LEU A 53 11.38 -11.76 2.44
N LEU A 54 11.70 -12.56 3.45
CA LEU A 54 10.99 -13.82 3.69
C LEU A 54 9.58 -13.60 4.25
N LEU A 55 9.35 -12.46 4.92
CA LEU A 55 8.03 -12.06 5.40
C LEU A 55 7.16 -11.44 4.30
N THR A 56 7.73 -11.11 3.13
CA THR A 56 6.99 -10.50 2.02
C THR A 56 5.76 -11.32 1.61
N LEU A 57 5.85 -12.66 1.62
CA LEU A 57 4.69 -13.54 1.32
C LEU A 57 3.57 -13.40 2.36
N LEU A 58 3.92 -13.29 3.64
CA LEU A 58 2.95 -13.06 4.71
C LEU A 58 2.31 -11.67 4.59
N VAL A 59 3.13 -10.64 4.30
CA VAL A 59 2.64 -9.28 4.06
C VAL A 59 1.67 -9.27 2.88
N LEU A 60 2.01 -9.93 1.77
CA LEU A 60 1.12 -10.08 0.62
C LEU A 60 -0.21 -10.74 0.98
N LEU A 61 -0.18 -11.77 1.83
CA LEU A 61 -1.40 -12.41 2.32
C LEU A 61 -2.25 -11.46 3.16
N ILE A 62 -1.64 -10.67 4.05
CA ILE A 62 -2.33 -9.65 4.83
C ILE A 62 -2.99 -8.63 3.90
N PHE A 63 -2.24 -8.11 2.91
CA PHE A 63 -2.79 -7.20 1.91
C PHE A 63 -3.91 -7.83 1.09
N PHE A 64 -3.78 -9.11 0.74
CA PHE A 64 -4.82 -9.86 0.06
C PHE A 64 -6.13 -9.82 0.83
N VAL A 65 -6.07 -10.19 2.11
CA VAL A 65 -7.24 -10.17 3.01
C VAL A 65 -7.78 -8.76 3.17
N CYS A 66 -6.93 -7.76 3.45
CA CYS A 66 -7.34 -6.37 3.64
C CYS A 66 -8.08 -5.81 2.42
N VAL A 67 -7.55 -6.04 1.21
CA VAL A 67 -8.20 -5.60 -0.04
C VAL A 67 -9.54 -6.29 -0.22
N LYS A 68 -9.60 -7.62 -0.05
CA LYS A 68 -10.85 -8.39 -0.23
C LYS A 68 -11.93 -7.96 0.75
N VAL A 69 -11.58 -7.82 2.03
CA VAL A 69 -12.52 -7.39 3.07
C VAL A 69 -12.98 -5.96 2.80
N SER A 70 -12.06 -5.03 2.52
CA SER A 70 -12.42 -3.63 2.25
C SER A 70 -13.30 -3.50 1.01
N ALA A 71 -12.96 -4.20 -0.08
CA ALA A 71 -13.76 -4.23 -1.30
C ALA A 71 -15.17 -4.79 -1.05
N PHE A 72 -15.29 -5.86 -0.27
CA PHE A 72 -16.57 -6.42 0.12
C PHE A 72 -17.39 -5.43 0.93
N LEU A 73 -16.78 -4.72 1.89
CA LEU A 73 -17.46 -3.71 2.69
C LEU A 73 -17.94 -2.55 1.79
N THR A 74 -17.09 -2.03 0.91
CA THR A 74 -17.45 -0.96 -0.02
C THR A 74 -18.54 -1.39 -1.00
N GLU A 75 -18.52 -2.61 -1.52
CA GLU A 75 -19.60 -3.11 -2.38
C GLU A 75 -20.91 -3.28 -1.60
N LYS A 76 -20.84 -3.77 -0.36
CA LYS A 76 -22.00 -4.04 0.48
C LYS A 76 -22.68 -2.78 1.01
N PHE A 77 -21.90 -1.81 1.47
CA PHE A 77 -22.42 -0.60 2.14
C PHE A 77 -22.54 0.58 1.18
N ASP A 78 -21.59 0.72 0.25
CA ASP A 78 -21.54 1.88 -0.65
C ASP A 78 -22.12 1.54 -2.04
N HIS A 79 -22.33 0.27 -2.36
CA HIS A 79 -22.84 -0.20 -3.66
C HIS A 79 -21.98 0.26 -4.85
N THR A 80 -20.68 0.45 -4.60
CA THR A 80 -19.73 0.95 -5.60
C THR A 80 -19.29 -0.17 -6.54
N PRO A 81 -19.52 -0.03 -7.86
CA PRO A 81 -19.08 -1.03 -8.82
C PRO A 81 -17.55 -1.01 -8.90
N LYS A 82 -16.93 -2.19 -9.12
CA LYS A 82 -15.46 -2.35 -9.17
C LYS A 82 -14.76 -1.92 -7.87
N ALA A 83 -15.37 -2.23 -6.72
CA ALA A 83 -14.85 -1.90 -5.40
C ALA A 83 -13.44 -2.47 -5.15
N GLU A 84 -13.16 -3.68 -5.63
CA GLU A 84 -11.83 -4.29 -5.49
C GLU A 84 -10.78 -3.51 -6.28
N GLU A 85 -11.06 -3.15 -7.53
CA GLU A 85 -10.17 -2.34 -8.35
C GLU A 85 -9.93 -0.95 -7.75
N LEU A 86 -10.97 -0.34 -7.16
CA LEU A 86 -10.86 0.93 -6.46
C LEU A 86 -9.91 0.84 -5.27
N VAL A 87 -10.16 -0.13 -4.38
CA VAL A 87 -9.34 -0.35 -3.18
C VAL A 87 -7.89 -0.67 -3.56
N LEU A 88 -7.67 -1.55 -4.55
CA LEU A 88 -6.32 -1.83 -5.07
C LEU A 88 -5.63 -0.58 -5.58
N THR A 89 -6.33 0.23 -6.37
CA THR A 89 -5.74 1.45 -6.94
C THR A 89 -5.35 2.44 -5.84
N ILE A 90 -6.17 2.59 -4.79
CA ILE A 90 -5.86 3.44 -3.63
C ILE A 90 -4.62 2.93 -2.91
N PHE A 91 -4.54 1.62 -2.61
CA PHE A 91 -3.36 1.04 -1.95
C PHE A 91 -2.08 1.26 -2.75
N ILE A 92 -2.12 0.99 -4.06
CA ILE A 92 -0.96 1.20 -4.96
C ILE A 92 -0.53 2.65 -4.97
N LEU A 93 -1.48 3.59 -4.99
CA LEU A 93 -1.18 5.01 -5.02
C LEU A 93 -0.54 5.46 -3.70
N VAL A 94 -1.09 5.03 -2.57
CA VAL A 94 -0.53 5.34 -1.25
C VAL A 94 0.86 4.73 -1.06
N TYR A 95 1.02 3.43 -1.38
CA TYR A 95 2.31 2.75 -1.28
C TYR A 95 3.34 3.33 -2.26
N GLY A 96 2.95 3.58 -3.50
CA GLY A 96 3.86 4.17 -4.49
C GLY A 96 4.38 5.54 -4.07
N ILE A 97 3.54 6.38 -3.46
CA ILE A 97 3.98 7.68 -2.93
C ILE A 97 4.92 7.49 -1.74
N PHE A 98 4.63 6.54 -0.87
CA PHE A 98 5.50 6.20 0.26
C PHE A 98 6.89 5.74 -0.21
N ASP A 99 6.95 4.81 -1.16
CA ASP A 99 8.21 4.30 -1.72
C ASP A 99 9.01 5.42 -2.40
N VAL A 100 8.34 6.27 -3.19
CA VAL A 100 8.98 7.43 -3.82
C VAL A 100 9.54 8.39 -2.77
N TRP A 101 8.82 8.65 -1.69
CA TRP A 101 9.32 9.47 -0.59
C TRP A 101 10.54 8.80 0.07
N LEU A 102 10.48 7.51 0.34
CA LEU A 102 11.58 6.77 0.98
C LEU A 102 12.85 6.82 0.11
N ILE A 103 12.72 6.55 -1.19
CA ILE A 103 13.80 6.71 -2.18
C ILE A 103 14.32 8.16 -2.19
N SER A 104 13.43 9.15 -2.14
CA SER A 104 13.79 10.57 -2.14
C SER A 104 14.62 10.97 -0.92
N VAL A 105 14.24 10.49 0.26
CA VAL A 105 14.96 10.75 1.52
C VAL A 105 16.34 10.09 1.49
N TYR A 106 16.42 8.81 1.12
CA TYR A 106 17.68 8.05 1.20
C TYR A 106 18.66 8.30 0.04
N LEU A 107 18.19 8.53 -1.19
CA LEU A 107 19.07 8.72 -2.36
C LEU A 107 19.33 10.19 -2.72
N PHE A 108 18.37 11.09 -2.43
CA PHE A 108 18.43 12.48 -2.89
C PHE A 108 18.52 13.50 -1.72
N ASP A 109 18.72 13.03 -0.48
CA ASP A 109 18.78 13.85 0.74
C ASP A 109 17.59 14.83 0.85
N PHE A 110 16.39 14.35 0.52
CA PHE A 110 15.17 15.14 0.60
C PHE A 110 14.77 15.39 2.06
N ARG A 111 14.80 16.66 2.50
CA ARG A 111 14.61 17.05 3.93
C ARG A 111 13.30 17.74 4.27
N VAL A 112 12.36 17.88 3.32
CA VAL A 112 11.10 18.59 3.59
C VAL A 112 10.18 17.78 4.51
N ILE A 113 10.15 16.45 4.32
CA ILE A 113 9.41 15.52 5.17
C ILE A 113 10.45 14.55 5.73
N THR A 114 10.94 14.82 6.94
CA THR A 114 12.03 14.06 7.55
C THR A 114 11.55 12.84 8.34
N ASN A 115 10.25 12.77 8.63
CA ASN A 115 9.67 11.70 9.43
C ASN A 115 8.45 11.09 8.72
N HIS A 116 8.40 9.76 8.62
CA HIS A 116 7.27 9.03 8.04
C HIS A 116 5.93 9.37 8.72
N PHE A 117 5.91 9.71 10.01
CA PHE A 117 4.68 10.13 10.70
C PHE A 117 4.08 11.42 10.13
N GLN A 118 4.90 12.31 9.57
CA GLN A 118 4.41 13.53 8.89
C GLN A 118 3.82 13.21 7.51
N LEU A 119 4.23 12.10 6.91
CA LEU A 119 3.74 11.64 5.62
C LEU A 119 2.37 10.96 5.74
N ILE A 120 2.08 10.30 6.87
CA ILE A 120 0.82 9.55 7.08
C ILE A 120 -0.43 10.41 6.82
N PRO A 121 -0.60 11.62 7.39
CA PRO A 121 -1.77 12.45 7.12
C PRO A 121 -1.91 12.80 5.63
N LEU A 122 -0.79 13.06 4.94
CA LEU A 122 -0.79 13.37 3.52
C LEU A 122 -1.27 12.17 2.69
N LEU A 123 -0.76 10.97 2.99
CA LEU A 123 -1.17 9.74 2.33
C LEU A 123 -2.65 9.44 2.54
N ILE A 124 -3.16 9.65 3.76
CA ILE A 124 -4.59 9.49 4.07
C ILE A 124 -5.43 10.46 3.23
N ILE A 125 -5.06 11.75 3.19
CA ILE A 125 -5.78 12.76 2.39
C ILE A 125 -5.80 12.36 0.92
N ILE A 126 -4.65 11.95 0.38
CA ILE A 126 -4.55 11.53 -1.01
C ILE A 126 -5.44 10.31 -1.30
N GLY A 127 -5.42 9.30 -0.42
CA GLY A 127 -6.26 8.11 -0.55
C GLY A 127 -7.76 8.44 -0.52
N ILE A 128 -8.19 9.30 0.40
CA ILE A 128 -9.59 9.74 0.53
C ILE A 128 -10.03 10.55 -0.69
N VAL A 129 -9.24 11.55 -1.08
CA VAL A 129 -9.57 12.43 -2.22
C VAL A 129 -9.68 11.61 -3.51
N TYR A 130 -8.71 10.72 -3.75
CA TYR A 130 -8.75 9.83 -4.90
C TYR A 130 -9.94 8.88 -4.85
N GLY A 131 -10.17 8.23 -3.70
CA GLY A 131 -11.25 7.29 -3.50
C GLY A 131 -12.60 7.91 -3.78
N TRP A 132 -12.88 9.07 -3.19
CA TRP A 132 -14.12 9.80 -3.39
C TRP A 132 -14.33 10.22 -4.86
N TRP A 133 -13.28 10.73 -5.50
CA TRP A 133 -13.36 11.12 -6.91
C TRP A 133 -13.62 9.92 -7.84
N ALA A 134 -12.87 8.84 -7.67
CA ALA A 134 -12.97 7.66 -8.52
C ALA A 134 -14.31 6.95 -8.33
N GLU A 135 -14.78 6.84 -7.09
CA GLU A 135 -16.09 6.31 -6.75
C GLU A 135 -17.23 7.09 -7.43
N ASN A 136 -17.20 8.43 -7.36
CA ASN A 136 -18.21 9.27 -8.01
C ASN A 136 -18.26 9.04 -9.53
N ILE A 137 -17.12 8.83 -10.17
CA ILE A 137 -17.07 8.52 -11.61
C ILE A 137 -17.62 7.12 -11.88
N LEU A 138 -17.27 6.14 -11.05
CA LEU A 138 -17.74 4.76 -11.19
C LEU A 138 -19.26 4.65 -11.04
N ARG A 139 -19.84 5.36 -10.07
CA ARG A 139 -21.29 5.42 -9.85
C ARG A 139 -22.03 6.11 -10.99
N LYS A 140 -21.46 7.16 -11.60
CA LYS A 140 -22.04 7.86 -12.76
C LYS A 140 -22.03 7.06 -14.07
N LYS A 141 -21.22 6.01 -14.15
CA LYS A 141 -21.13 5.11 -15.33
C LYS A 141 -22.03 3.87 -15.21
N LYS A 142 -22.71 3.70 -14.08
CA LYS A 142 -23.72 2.67 -13.85
C LYS A 142 -25.06 3.15 -14.40
#